data_AF-A0AAD6WSQ8-F1
#
_entry.id   AF-A0AAD6WSQ8-F1
#
_cell.length_a   1.000
_cell.length_b   1.000
_cell.length_c   1.000
_cell.angle_alpha   90.00
_cell.angle_beta   90.00
_cell.angle_gamma   90.00
#
_symmetry.space_group_name_H-M   'P 1'
#
loop_
_entity.id
_entity.type
_entity.pdbx_description
1 polymer ?
#
loop_
_entity_poly.entity_id
_entity_poly.type
_entity_poly.pdbx_seq_one_letter_code
_entity_poly.pdbx_strand_id
1 'polypeptide(L)' 'ISCDVKIASLNLYEHGCLTLPEILDCVGFSERTFYRILNLWRTTGDVVTYKNSRGRPRILHHDDVQYL' A
#
# COMPACT_ATOMS: atom_id res chain seq x y z
N ILE A 1 8.42 -6.11 -2.36
CA ILE A 1 7.77 -6.72 -1.17
C ILE A 1 6.41 -7.24 -1.61
N SER A 2 6.20 -8.56 -1.53
CA SER A 2 4.91 -9.19 -1.91
C SER A 2 3.78 -8.76 -0.96
N CYS A 3 2.53 -8.84 -1.44
CA CYS A 3 1.33 -8.63 -0.62
C CYS A 3 1.30 -9.62 0.55
N ASP A 4 1.52 -10.90 0.27
CA ASP A 4 1.42 -11.98 1.26
C ASP A 4 2.38 -11.78 2.43
N VAL A 5 3.58 -11.29 2.13
CA VAL A 5 4.60 -11.00 3.14
C VAL A 5 4.12 -9.88 4.08
N LYS A 6 3.44 -8.86 3.56
CA LYS A 6 2.86 -7.80 4.40
C LYS A 6 1.76 -8.36 5.29
N ILE A 7 0.85 -9.17 4.73
CA ILE A 7 -0.24 -9.79 5.50
C ILE A 7 0.32 -10.69 6.60
N ALA A 8 1.29 -11.55 6.27
CA ALA A 8 1.92 -12.42 7.25
C ALA A 8 2.60 -11.63 8.37
N SER A 9 3.35 -10.57 8.04
CA SER A 9 3.98 -9.70 9.04
C SER A 9 2.97 -8.98 9.95
N LEU A 10 1.79 -8.62 9.42
CA LEU A 10 0.70 -8.01 10.18
C LEU A 10 0.06 -9.03 11.13
N ASN A 11 -0.24 -10.24 10.65
CA ASN A 11 -0.82 -11.30 11.45
C ASN A 11 0.11 -11.71 12.60
N LEU A 12 1.42 -11.81 12.33
CA LEU A 12 2.43 -12.10 13.36
C LEU A 12 2.46 -11.04 14.46
N TYR A 13 2.30 -9.76 14.08
CA TYR A 13 2.24 -8.64 15.01
C TYR A 13 0.93 -8.59 15.81
N GLU A 14 -0.23 -8.76 15.16
CA GLU A 14 -1.54 -8.71 15.82
C GLU A 14 -1.75 -9.87 16.79
N HIS A 15 -1.26 -11.07 16.47
CA HIS A 15 -1.32 -12.22 17.36
C HIS A 15 -0.17 -12.26 18.39
N GLY A 16 0.76 -11.31 18.34
CA GLY A 16 1.89 -11.25 19.27
C GLY A 16 2.81 -12.46 19.19
N CYS A 17 2.88 -13.13 18.02
CA CYS A 17 3.71 -14.32 17.84
C CYS A 17 5.21 -14.00 17.83
N LEU A 18 5.57 -12.80 17.39
CA LEU A 18 6.94 -12.30 17.34
C LEU A 18 6.96 -10.83 17.77
N THR A 19 8.10 -10.39 18.30
CA THR A 19 8.31 -8.97 18.58
C THR A 19 8.52 -8.18 17.29
N LEU A 20 8.22 -6.88 17.32
CA LEU A 20 8.40 -6.02 16.15
C LEU A 20 9.84 -6.09 15.56
N PRO A 21 10.93 -6.03 16.35
CA PRO A 21 12.29 -6.14 15.82
C PRO A 21 12.54 -7.46 15.07
N GLU A 22 12.06 -8.59 15.60
CA GLU A 22 12.22 -9.91 14.99
C GLU A 22 11.46 -10.00 13.66
N ILE A 23 10.26 -9.43 13.58
CA ILE A 23 9.48 -9.38 12.34
C ILE A 23 10.22 -8.52 11.30
N LEU A 24 10.75 -7.37 11.69
CA LEU A 24 11.47 -6.48 10.78
C LEU A 24 12.75 -7.11 10.24
N ASP A 25 13.50 -7.81 11.09
CA ASP A 25 14.73 -8.51 10.71
C ASP A 25 14.45 -9.69 9.77
N CYS A 26 13.46 -10.52 10.10
CA CYS A 26 13.05 -11.68 9.31
C CYS A 26 12.54 -11.30 7.91
N VAL A 27 11.72 -10.24 7.85
CA VAL A 27 11.05 -9.82 6.61
C VAL A 27 11.88 -8.80 5.81
N GLY A 28 12.90 -8.21 6.43
CA GLY A 28 13.77 -7.21 5.81
C GLY A 28 13.09 -5.85 5.62
N PHE A 29 12.16 -5.48 6.50
CA PHE A 29 11.47 -4.19 6.44
C PHE A 29 12.17 -3.15 7.29
N SER A 30 12.10 -1.88 6.85
CA SER A 30 12.30 -0.78 7.78
C SER A 30 11.07 -0.60 8.66
N GLU A 31 11.28 -0.21 9.91
CA GLU A 31 10.22 0.11 10.86
C GLU A 31 9.19 1.10 10.29
N ARG A 32 9.68 2.14 9.58
CA ARG A 32 8.82 3.10 8.88
C ARG A 32 7.89 2.44 7.85
N THR A 33 8.37 1.42 7.14
CA THR A 33 7.56 0.71 6.14
C THR A 33 6.48 -0.11 6.83
N PHE A 34 6.83 -0.78 7.92
CA PHE A 34 5.87 -1.53 8.73
C PHE A 34 4.74 -0.65 9.25
N TYR A 35 5.05 0.51 9.86
CA TYR A 35 4.01 1.42 10.34
C TYR A 35 3.11 1.99 9.24
N ARG A 36 3.65 2.21 8.03
CA ARG A 36 2.81 2.63 6.89
C ARG A 36 1.84 1.52 6.47
N ILE A 37 2.28 0.27 6.47
CA ILE A 37 1.43 -0.89 6.16
C ILE A 37 0.37 -1.06 7.25
N LEU A 38 0.76 -1.01 8.54
CA LEU A 38 -0.17 -1.10 9.67
C LEU A 38 -1.23 0.00 9.64
N ASN A 39 -0.83 1.25 9.34
CA ASN A 39 -1.77 2.35 9.21
C ASN A 39 -2.76 2.11 8.06
N LEU A 40 -2.26 1.66 6.89
CA LEU A 40 -3.10 1.36 5.73
C LEU A 40 -4.12 0.25 6.05
N TRP A 41 -3.67 -0.81 6.70
CA TRP A 41 -4.52 -1.91 7.16
C TRP A 41 -5.63 -1.42 8.09
N ARG A 42 -5.29 -0.60 9.09
CA ARG A 42 -6.28 -0.03 10.02
C ARG A 42 -7.29 0.90 9.34
N THR A 43 -6.87 1.63 8.30
CA THR A 43 -7.76 2.57 7.60
C THR A 43 -8.63 1.92 6.54
N THR A 44 -8.13 0.87 5.87
CA THR A 44 -8.75 0.34 4.64
C THR A 44 -9.11 -1.14 4.75
N GLY A 45 -8.52 -1.88 5.70
CA GLY A 45 -8.63 -3.34 5.77
C GLY A 45 -7.83 -4.06 4.69
N ASP A 46 -6.93 -3.36 4.00
CA ASP A 46 -6.08 -3.91 2.94
C ASP A 46 -4.64 -3.38 3.10
N VAL A 47 -3.66 -4.18 2.69
CA VAL A 47 -2.22 -3.84 2.67
C VAL A 47 -1.75 -3.35 1.30
N VAL A 48 -2.62 -3.41 0.29
CA VAL A 48 -2.38 -2.92 -1.06
C VAL A 48 -3.11 -1.60 -1.29
N THR A 49 -2.36 -0.60 -1.75
CA THR A 49 -2.95 0.62 -2.29
C THR A 49 -3.19 0.42 -3.78
N TYR A 50 -4.45 0.33 -4.19
CA TYR A 50 -4.80 0.33 -5.61
C TYR A 50 -4.43 1.69 -6.20
N LYS A 51 -3.32 1.72 -6.93
CA LYS A 51 -2.98 2.88 -7.76
C LYS A 51 -3.90 2.83 -8.98
N ASN A 52 -4.86 3.74 -9.04
CA ASN A 52 -5.55 4.02 -10.29
C ASN A 52 -4.51 4.59 -11.26
N SER A 53 -3.95 3.75 -12.13
CA SER A 53 -3.00 4.11 -13.18
C SER A 53 -3.66 4.92 -14.31
N ARG A 54 -4.94 5.27 -14.18
CA ARG A 54 -5.61 6.20 -15.07
C ARG A 54 -5.00 7.57 -14.82
N GLY A 55 -4.35 8.12 -15.85
CA GLY A 55 -3.90 9.50 -15.84
C GLY A 55 -5.03 10.42 -15.42
N ARG A 56 -4.70 11.53 -14.75
CA ARG A 56 -5.69 12.54 -14.36
C ARG A 56 -6.51 12.92 -15.60
N PRO A 57 -7.84 12.71 -15.61
CA PRO A 57 -8.67 13.10 -16.75
C PRO A 57 -8.41 14.57 -17.05
N ARG A 58 -7.90 14.85 -18.24
CA ARG A 58 -7.80 16.22 -18.75
C ARG A 58 -9.13 16.54 -19.42
N ILE A 59 -9.68 17.70 -19.12
CA ILE A 59 -10.84 18.23 -19.84
C ILE A 59 -10.38 18.45 -21.28
N LEU A 60 -11.02 17.77 -22.23
CA LEU A 60 -10.81 17.99 -23.66
C LEU A 60 -11.55 19.28 -24.00
N HIS A 61 -10.82 20.35 -24.34
CA HIS A 61 -11.42 21.56 -24.90
C HIS A 61 -11.92 21.24 -26.31
N HIS A 62 -13.23 21.12 -26.46
CA HIS A 62 -13.88 20.79 -27.73
C HIS A 62 -13.88 21.96 -28.74
N ASP A 63 -13.53 23.16 -28.28
CA ASP A 63 -13.48 24.37 -29.12
C ASP A 63 -12.43 24.28 -30.24
N ASP A 64 -11.38 23.46 -30.06
CA ASP A 64 -10.31 23.27 -31.06
C ASP A 64 -10.60 22.15 -32.07
N VAL A 65 -11.71 21.39 -31.90
CA VAL A 65 -12.01 20.20 -32.71
C VAL A 65 -12.85 20.53 -33.96
N GLN A 66 -13.17 21.80 -34.18
CA GLN A 66 -13.97 22.25 -35.35
C GLN A 66 -13.16 22.52 -36.63
N TYR A 67 -11.86 22.24 -36.66
CA TYR A 67 -10.99 22.44 -37.84
C TYR A 67 -10.77 21.17 -38.67
N LEU A 68 -11.84 20.51 -39.12
CA LEU A 68 -11.73 19.41 -40.09
C LEU A 68 -12.72 19.54 -41.25
#